data_AF-A0A959GWU6-F1
#
_entry.id   AF-A0A959GWU6-F1
#
_cell.length_a   1.000
_cell.length_b   1.000
_cell.length_c   1.000
_cell.angle_alpha   90.00
_cell.angle_beta   90.00
_cell.angle_gamma   90.00
#
_symmetry.space_group_name_H-M   'P 1'
#
loop_
_entity.id
_entity.type
_entity.pdbx_description
1 polymer ?
#
loop_
_entity_poly.entity_id
_entity_poly.type
_entity_poly.pdbx_seq_one_letter_code
_entity_poly.pdbx_strand_id
1 'polypeptide(L)'
;MKKYYTGLALLLPFFALAQGRMEVDTSLHMDFEKYDPPSTLVVPEHPLSHARFPFIDVHSHHWRMAEQDLDQLIREMDSLNMGIIVNLSGRGGPALKAMVDNIKKYGYENRVALFTNIEWRSIDDPDWLESTLQQLEYDVSIGARGLKIYKSQGMMNTDSSGNRIRINDPRLGPVWDKCGELGIPVIIHAADPKSFWDPMDENNERWL
;
A
#
# COMPACT_ATOMS: atom_id res chain seq x y z
N MET A 1 -7.94 63.39 23.29
CA MET A 1 -8.34 62.03 23.73
C MET A 1 -8.60 61.18 22.49
N LYS A 2 -7.64 60.33 22.09
CA LYS A 2 -7.76 59.44 20.93
C LYS A 2 -8.45 58.15 21.39
N LYS A 3 -9.59 57.81 20.79
CA LYS A 3 -10.32 56.55 21.03
C LYS A 3 -9.69 55.45 20.18
N TYR A 4 -9.16 54.42 20.82
CA TYR A 4 -8.73 53.18 20.15
C TYR A 4 -9.94 52.26 20.04
N TYR A 5 -10.29 51.85 18.81
CA TYR A 5 -11.26 50.79 18.58
C TYR A 5 -10.48 49.46 18.48
N THR A 6 -10.58 48.65 19.53
CA THR A 6 -10.15 47.25 19.53
C THR A 6 -11.13 46.45 18.70
N GLY A 7 -10.75 46.09 17.47
CA GLY A 7 -11.48 45.12 16.66
C GLY A 7 -11.25 43.71 17.20
N LEU A 8 -12.28 43.09 17.75
CA LEU A 8 -12.28 41.69 18.15
C LEU A 8 -12.41 40.83 16.88
N ALA A 9 -11.32 40.23 16.42
CA ALA A 9 -11.35 39.28 15.32
C ALA A 9 -11.96 37.95 15.81
N LEU A 10 -13.19 37.68 15.40
CA LEU A 10 -13.85 36.38 15.57
C LEU A 10 -13.14 35.36 14.65
N LEU A 11 -12.27 34.54 15.24
CA LEU A 11 -11.77 33.32 14.60
C LEU A 11 -12.91 32.30 14.56
N LEU A 12 -13.54 32.16 13.39
CA LEU A 12 -14.43 31.05 13.08
C LEU A 12 -13.60 29.76 12.98
N PRO A 13 -13.94 28.69 13.71
CA PRO A 13 -13.27 27.41 13.54
C PRO A 13 -13.82 26.77 12.25
N PHE A 14 -12.98 26.69 11.23
CA PHE A 14 -13.24 25.86 10.05
C PHE A 14 -13.14 24.38 10.48
N PHE A 15 -14.24 23.84 11.00
CA PHE A 15 -14.36 22.43 11.31
C PHE A 15 -14.60 21.63 10.01
N ALA A 16 -13.68 20.72 9.73
CA ALA A 16 -13.89 19.40 9.14
C ALA A 16 -14.76 19.31 7.86
N LEU A 17 -14.17 19.61 6.71
CA LEU A 17 -14.63 19.11 5.40
C LEU A 17 -13.53 18.25 4.76
N ALA A 18 -13.20 17.12 5.38
CA ALA A 18 -12.25 16.19 4.77
C ALA A 18 -12.44 14.72 5.21
N GLN A 19 -13.68 14.28 5.50
CA GLN A 19 -13.98 12.84 5.67
C GLN A 19 -15.43 12.52 5.25
N GLY A 20 -15.93 13.13 4.17
CA GLY A 20 -17.13 12.60 3.53
C GLY A 20 -16.78 11.23 2.95
N ARG A 21 -17.11 10.14 3.65
CA ARG A 21 -17.24 8.85 2.98
C ARG A 21 -18.23 9.08 1.83
N MET A 22 -17.88 8.62 0.63
CA MET A 22 -18.84 8.58 -0.48
C MET A 22 -20.13 7.94 0.05
N GLU A 23 -21.28 8.56 -0.22
CA GLU A 23 -22.56 7.90 0.06
C GLU A 23 -22.54 6.55 -0.64
N VAL A 24 -22.80 5.50 0.15
CA VAL A 24 -22.94 4.16 -0.41
C VAL A 24 -24.21 4.19 -1.25
N ASP A 25 -24.08 3.90 -2.55
CA ASP A 25 -25.24 3.71 -3.40
C ASP A 25 -26.00 2.47 -2.93
N THR A 26 -27.11 2.68 -2.23
CA THR A 26 -27.98 1.63 -1.70
C THR A 26 -28.99 1.12 -2.72
N SER A 27 -29.02 1.68 -3.94
CA SER A 27 -29.87 1.18 -5.03
C SER A 27 -29.33 -0.10 -5.65
N LEU A 28 -28.03 -0.36 -5.50
CA LEU A 28 -27.39 -1.59 -5.89
C LEU A 28 -27.71 -2.71 -4.89
N HIS A 29 -28.62 -3.60 -5.28
CA HIS A 29 -29.05 -4.75 -4.49
C HIS A 29 -28.74 -6.05 -5.25
N MET A 30 -27.90 -6.91 -4.66
CA MET A 30 -27.60 -8.24 -5.20
C MET A 30 -28.06 -9.30 -4.20
N ASP A 31 -29.02 -10.12 -4.61
CA ASP A 31 -29.47 -11.26 -3.82
C ASP A 31 -28.41 -12.36 -3.87
N PHE A 32 -28.03 -12.91 -2.72
CA PHE A 32 -27.09 -14.03 -2.65
C PHE A 32 -27.55 -15.22 -3.53
N GLU A 33 -28.86 -15.46 -3.63
CA GLU A 33 -29.43 -16.53 -4.45
C GLU A 33 -29.31 -16.28 -5.97
N LYS A 34 -29.08 -15.02 -6.39
CA LYS A 34 -28.92 -14.67 -7.82
C LYS A 34 -27.46 -14.61 -8.24
N TYR A 35 -26.55 -14.40 -7.31
CA TYR A 35 -25.12 -14.28 -7.58
C TYR A 35 -24.52 -15.65 -7.94
N ASP A 36 -24.48 -15.97 -9.23
CA ASP A 36 -23.89 -17.18 -9.80
C ASP A 36 -23.01 -16.83 -11.00
N PRO A 37 -21.93 -16.04 -10.79
CA PRO A 37 -21.11 -15.57 -11.89
C PRO A 37 -20.36 -16.75 -12.54
N PRO A 38 -20.36 -16.85 -13.88
CA PRO A 38 -19.58 -17.87 -14.56
C PRO A 38 -18.09 -17.66 -14.25
N SER A 39 -17.42 -18.68 -13.74
CA SER A 39 -15.98 -18.62 -13.48
C SER A 39 -15.24 -18.22 -14.76
N THR A 40 -14.44 -17.15 -14.70
CA THR A 40 -13.59 -16.77 -15.83
C THR A 40 -12.42 -17.74 -16.04
N LEU A 41 -12.17 -18.64 -15.09
CA LEU A 41 -11.07 -19.60 -15.12
C LEU A 41 -11.59 -20.99 -15.51
N VAL A 42 -11.38 -21.38 -16.78
CA VAL A 42 -11.75 -22.70 -17.31
C VAL A 42 -10.49 -23.52 -17.58
N VAL A 43 -10.01 -24.26 -16.58
CA VAL A 43 -8.83 -25.15 -16.72
C VAL A 43 -8.95 -26.40 -15.83
N PRO A 44 -8.34 -27.54 -16.20
CA PRO A 44 -8.16 -28.66 -15.29
C PRO A 44 -7.33 -28.24 -14.06
N GLU A 45 -7.77 -28.64 -12.87
CA GLU A 45 -7.06 -28.35 -11.63
C GLU A 45 -6.02 -29.43 -11.28
N HIS A 46 -4.86 -28.99 -10.80
CA HIS A 46 -3.85 -29.87 -10.22
C HIS A 46 -3.26 -29.22 -8.96
N PRO A 47 -3.80 -29.54 -7.76
CA PRO A 47 -3.38 -28.90 -6.51
C PRO A 47 -1.99 -29.40 -6.10
N LEU A 48 -1.00 -28.52 -6.18
CA LEU A 48 0.36 -28.74 -5.66
C LEU A 48 0.49 -28.03 -4.30
N SER A 49 0.82 -28.77 -3.25
CA SER A 49 0.96 -28.22 -1.89
C SER A 49 2.40 -27.86 -1.50
N HIS A 50 3.38 -28.14 -2.37
CA HIS A 50 4.79 -27.91 -2.12
C HIS A 50 5.53 -27.70 -3.44
N ALA A 51 6.32 -26.64 -3.55
CA ALA A 51 7.05 -26.32 -4.78
C ALA A 51 8.26 -27.26 -4.95
N ARG A 52 8.51 -27.71 -6.19
CA ARG A 52 9.69 -28.56 -6.51
C ARG A 52 11.01 -27.84 -6.23
N PHE A 53 11.06 -26.52 -6.43
CA PHE A 53 12.22 -25.67 -6.21
C PHE A 53 11.87 -24.55 -5.24
N PRO A 54 12.83 -24.07 -4.43
CA PRO A 54 12.62 -22.91 -3.58
C PRO A 54 12.19 -21.69 -4.40
N PHE A 55 11.21 -20.94 -3.91
CA PHE A 55 10.71 -19.74 -4.57
C PHE A 55 10.66 -18.54 -3.64
N ILE A 56 10.46 -17.36 -4.24
CA ILE A 56 10.28 -16.09 -3.53
C ILE A 56 8.83 -15.65 -3.75
N ASP A 57 8.07 -15.50 -2.67
CA ASP A 57 6.79 -14.80 -2.74
C ASP A 57 7.05 -13.29 -2.72
N VAL A 58 6.83 -12.65 -3.87
CA VAL A 58 7.13 -11.22 -4.06
C VAL A 58 5.99 -10.30 -3.60
N HIS A 59 4.84 -10.83 -3.16
CA HIS A 59 3.68 -10.01 -2.84
C HIS A 59 2.85 -10.55 -1.67
N SER A 60 3.27 -10.21 -0.46
CA SER A 60 2.47 -10.41 0.76
C SER A 60 2.21 -9.10 1.50
N HIS A 61 1.25 -9.12 2.43
CA HIS A 61 0.93 -8.01 3.33
C HIS A 61 0.84 -8.51 4.77
N HIS A 62 1.91 -8.30 5.54
CA HIS A 62 1.98 -8.64 6.95
C HIS A 62 1.96 -7.36 7.78
N TRP A 63 0.78 -6.74 7.86
CA TRP A 63 0.57 -5.44 8.53
C TRP A 63 0.98 -5.40 10.00
N ARG A 64 0.96 -6.56 10.66
CA ARG A 64 1.26 -6.72 12.08
C ARG A 64 2.61 -7.40 12.33
N MET A 65 3.50 -7.40 11.35
CA MET A 65 4.78 -8.12 11.42
C MET A 65 5.66 -7.71 12.62
N ALA A 66 5.50 -6.50 13.16
CA ALA A 66 6.21 -6.07 14.38
C ALA A 66 5.86 -6.90 15.63
N GLU A 67 4.67 -7.52 15.66
CA GLU A 67 4.15 -8.33 16.78
C GLU A 67 3.85 -9.78 16.36
N GLN A 68 4.01 -10.11 15.08
CA GLN A 68 3.68 -11.42 14.53
C GLN A 68 4.64 -12.48 15.05
N ASP A 69 4.12 -13.68 15.34
CA ASP A 69 4.94 -14.87 15.54
C ASP A 69 5.56 -15.31 14.22
N LEU A 70 6.86 -15.05 14.06
CA LEU A 70 7.58 -15.39 12.83
C LEU A 70 7.94 -16.88 12.77
N ASP A 71 7.99 -17.60 13.89
CA ASP A 71 8.24 -19.05 13.85
C ASP A 71 7.08 -19.78 13.18
N GLN A 72 5.83 -19.33 13.43
CA GLN A 72 4.68 -19.85 12.71
C GLN A 72 4.75 -19.56 11.22
N LEU A 73 5.03 -18.31 10.85
CA LEU A 73 5.15 -17.91 9.44
C LEU A 73 6.20 -18.74 8.70
N ILE A 74 7.38 -18.93 9.32
CA ILE A 74 8.46 -19.70 8.72
C ILE A 74 8.10 -21.18 8.56
N ARG A 75 7.40 -21.80 9.53
CA ARG A 75 6.88 -23.17 9.37
C ARG A 75 5.93 -23.30 8.19
N GLU A 76 5.05 -22.31 7.99
CA GLU A 76 4.13 -22.26 6.85
C GLU A 76 4.91 -22.10 5.54
N MET A 77 5.89 -21.19 5.50
CA MET A 77 6.79 -21.02 4.35
C MET A 77 7.56 -22.30 4.01
N ASP A 78 8.11 -22.99 5.00
CA ASP A 78 8.85 -24.24 4.83
C ASP A 78 7.94 -25.34 4.25
N SER A 79 6.67 -25.41 4.69
CA SER A 79 5.70 -26.39 4.16
C SER A 79 5.43 -26.24 2.65
N LEU A 80 5.69 -25.04 2.10
CA LEU A 80 5.50 -24.72 0.69
C LEU A 80 6.79 -24.81 -0.13
N ASN A 81 7.97 -24.96 0.51
CA ASN A 81 9.29 -24.67 -0.08
C ASN A 81 9.48 -23.19 -0.45
N MET A 82 8.90 -22.27 0.34
CA MET A 82 9.09 -20.84 0.15
C MET A 82 10.39 -20.39 0.82
N GLY A 83 11.35 -19.95 0.02
CA GLY A 83 12.64 -19.47 0.51
C GLY A 83 12.55 -18.10 1.16
N ILE A 84 11.93 -17.13 0.45
CA ILE A 84 11.82 -15.75 0.92
C ILE A 84 10.38 -15.27 0.73
N ILE A 85 9.87 -14.53 1.71
CA ILE A 85 8.64 -13.74 1.59
C ILE A 85 8.98 -12.25 1.56
N VAL A 86 8.38 -11.54 0.61
CA VAL A 86 8.47 -10.09 0.49
C VAL A 86 7.18 -9.48 1.07
N ASN A 87 7.33 -8.77 2.18
CA ASN A 87 6.25 -8.02 2.80
C ASN A 87 6.20 -6.60 2.22
N LEU A 88 5.12 -6.27 1.53
CA LEU A 88 4.92 -5.00 0.83
C LEU A 88 4.29 -3.91 1.70
N SER A 89 4.05 -4.19 2.98
CA SER A 89 3.33 -3.33 3.91
C SER A 89 4.19 -2.67 4.99
N GLY A 90 5.40 -2.21 4.64
CA GLY A 90 6.37 -1.68 5.60
C GLY A 90 6.02 -0.33 6.21
N ARG A 91 5.16 0.49 5.58
CA ARG A 91 4.71 1.84 6.01
C ARG A 91 5.80 2.91 6.16
N GLY A 92 7.06 2.51 6.31
CA GLY A 92 8.21 3.39 6.55
C GLY A 92 8.42 3.75 8.02
N GLY A 93 9.55 4.39 8.30
CA GLY A 93 9.88 5.02 9.56
C GLY A 93 9.82 4.08 10.77
N PRO A 94 9.26 4.53 11.90
CA PRO A 94 9.18 3.72 13.12
C PRO A 94 8.44 2.39 12.94
N ALA A 95 7.43 2.34 12.07
CA ALA A 95 6.67 1.12 11.80
C ALA A 95 7.54 0.07 11.10
N LEU A 96 8.27 0.48 10.05
CA LEU A 96 9.22 -0.39 9.38
C LEU A 96 10.31 -0.86 10.35
N LYS A 97 10.85 0.06 11.16
CA LYS A 97 11.87 -0.29 12.16
C LYS A 97 11.39 -1.36 13.13
N ALA A 98 10.17 -1.26 13.64
CA ALA A 98 9.61 -2.27 14.54
C ALA A 98 9.50 -3.65 13.85
N MET A 99 9.15 -3.70 12.56
CA MET A 99 9.14 -4.94 11.79
C MET A 99 10.55 -5.51 11.60
N VAL A 100 11.53 -4.68 11.23
CA VAL A 100 12.93 -5.09 11.12
C VAL A 100 13.44 -5.64 12.44
N ASP A 101 13.18 -4.95 13.55
CA ASP A 101 13.62 -5.36 14.88
C ASP A 101 13.00 -6.72 15.26
N ASN A 102 11.73 -6.97 14.91
CA ASN A 102 11.10 -8.28 15.14
C ASN A 102 11.74 -9.37 14.27
N ILE A 103 12.02 -9.11 12.99
CA ILE A 103 12.71 -10.08 12.11
C ILE A 103 14.09 -10.44 12.68
N LYS A 104 14.88 -9.45 13.13
CA LYS A 104 16.19 -9.66 13.75
C LYS A 104 16.09 -10.43 15.07
N LYS A 105 15.09 -10.12 15.90
CA LYS A 105 14.83 -10.82 17.17
C LYS A 105 14.64 -12.33 16.95
N TYR A 106 13.94 -12.72 15.89
CA TYR A 106 13.72 -14.12 15.54
C TYR A 106 14.86 -14.75 14.69
N GLY A 107 15.73 -13.94 14.09
CA GLY A 107 16.86 -14.41 13.26
C GLY A 107 16.47 -14.82 11.84
N TYR A 108 15.44 -14.20 11.26
CA TYR A 108 14.89 -14.53 9.95
C TYR A 108 15.19 -13.49 8.85
N GLU A 109 16.28 -12.74 8.97
CA GLU A 109 16.68 -11.70 8.02
C GLU A 109 16.89 -12.23 6.59
N ASN A 110 17.23 -13.51 6.45
CA ASN A 110 17.41 -14.18 5.16
C ASN A 110 16.12 -14.81 4.60
N ARG A 111 15.01 -14.71 5.33
CA ARG A 111 13.71 -15.30 4.96
C ARG A 111 12.63 -14.25 4.70
N VAL A 112 12.78 -13.05 5.27
CA VAL A 112 11.80 -11.97 5.16
C VAL A 112 12.45 -10.71 4.61
N ALA A 113 11.94 -10.21 3.49
CA ALA A 113 12.31 -8.93 2.92
C ALA A 113 11.18 -7.91 3.14
N LEU A 114 11.50 -6.70 3.58
CA LEU A 114 10.52 -5.63 3.81
C LEU A 114 10.64 -4.57 2.73
N PHE A 115 9.52 -4.15 2.16
CA PHE A 115 9.45 -2.98 1.30
C PHE A 115 8.84 -1.82 2.08
N THR A 116 9.43 -0.63 1.95
CA THR A 116 8.85 0.59 2.51
C THR A 116 7.73 1.13 1.61
N ASN A 117 7.00 2.12 2.11
CA ASN A 117 5.94 2.82 1.39
C ASN A 117 6.14 4.33 1.55
N ILE A 118 5.59 5.10 0.61
CA ILE A 118 5.53 6.56 0.68
C ILE A 118 4.06 7.02 0.58
N GLU A 119 3.79 8.24 1.02
CA GLU A 119 2.47 8.86 0.97
C GLU A 119 2.43 9.92 -0.14
N TRP A 120 1.44 9.89 -1.03
CA TRP A 120 1.30 10.92 -2.09
C TRP A 120 0.19 11.92 -1.79
N ARG A 121 -0.64 11.70 -0.76
CA ARG A 121 -1.69 12.67 -0.40
C ARG A 121 -1.16 14.06 -0.05
N SER A 122 0.10 14.13 0.39
CA SER A 122 0.82 15.36 0.70
C SER A 122 1.76 15.81 -0.42
N ILE A 123 1.63 15.32 -1.67
CA ILE A 123 2.59 15.60 -2.76
C ILE A 123 2.78 17.10 -3.09
N ASP A 124 1.83 17.95 -2.71
CA ASP A 124 1.88 19.40 -2.89
C ASP A 124 2.50 20.15 -1.70
N ASP A 125 2.76 19.46 -0.59
CA ASP A 125 3.39 20.08 0.57
C ASP A 125 4.83 20.50 0.21
N PRO A 126 5.28 21.72 0.56
CA PRO A 126 6.58 22.24 0.13
C PRO A 126 7.78 21.37 0.50
N ASP A 127 7.68 20.63 1.61
CA ASP A 127 8.70 19.74 2.16
C ASP A 127 8.46 18.26 1.81
N TRP A 128 7.41 17.93 1.06
CA TRP A 128 7.04 16.55 0.74
C TRP A 128 8.18 15.78 0.09
N LEU A 129 8.80 16.38 -0.92
CA LEU A 129 9.85 15.69 -1.66
C LEU A 129 11.06 15.44 -0.77
N GLU A 130 11.56 16.48 -0.09
CA GLU A 130 12.72 16.37 0.79
C GLU A 130 12.49 15.34 1.90
N SER A 131 11.35 15.41 2.59
CA SER A 131 10.99 14.48 3.66
C SER A 131 10.81 13.04 3.15
N THR A 132 10.21 12.85 1.96
CA THR A 132 10.04 11.53 1.34
C THR A 132 11.39 10.90 0.99
N LEU A 133 12.32 11.67 0.43
CA LEU A 133 13.65 11.16 0.09
C LEU A 133 14.45 10.81 1.35
N GLN A 134 14.39 11.66 2.39
CA GLN A 134 15.03 11.37 3.69
C GLN A 134 14.44 10.13 4.36
N GLN A 135 13.11 9.97 4.32
CA GLN A 135 12.45 8.78 4.84
C GLN A 135 12.88 7.51 4.09
N LEU A 136 12.98 7.58 2.76
CA LEU A 136 13.42 6.46 1.92
C LEU A 136 14.87 6.06 2.22
N GLU A 137 15.78 7.04 2.34
CA GLU A 137 17.17 6.80 2.73
C GLU A 137 17.25 6.15 4.12
N TYR A 138 16.51 6.69 5.09
CA TYR A 138 16.41 6.12 6.43
C TYR A 138 15.90 4.68 6.38
N ASP A 139 14.80 4.43 5.67
CA ASP A 139 14.17 3.11 5.60
C ASP A 139 15.10 2.06 5.01
N VAL A 140 15.82 2.40 3.94
CA VAL A 140 16.84 1.51 3.36
C VAL A 140 17.99 1.29 4.34
N SER A 141 18.45 2.33 5.04
CA SER A 141 19.54 2.22 6.02
C SER A 141 19.20 1.28 7.18
N ILE A 142 17.93 1.19 7.57
CA ILE A 142 17.49 0.31 8.66
C ILE A 142 17.12 -1.09 8.19
N GLY A 143 16.86 -1.32 6.90
CA GLY A 143 16.70 -2.66 6.34
C GLY A 143 15.63 -2.85 5.26
N ALA A 144 14.96 -1.79 4.78
CA ALA A 144 14.09 -1.91 3.61
C ALA A 144 14.89 -2.40 2.39
N ARG A 145 14.29 -3.29 1.62
CA ARG A 145 14.85 -3.91 0.41
C ARG A 145 14.14 -3.49 -0.87
N GLY A 146 13.26 -2.50 -0.79
CA GLY A 146 12.49 -2.02 -1.92
C GLY A 146 11.43 -1.00 -1.53
N LEU A 147 10.83 -0.38 -2.53
CA LEU A 147 9.71 0.55 -2.40
C LEU A 147 8.46 -0.06 -3.03
N LYS A 148 7.36 -0.07 -2.30
CA LYS A 148 6.04 -0.45 -2.82
C LYS A 148 5.15 0.78 -2.98
N ILE A 149 4.55 0.89 -4.15
CA ILE A 149 3.43 1.80 -4.45
C ILE A 149 2.11 1.03 -4.46
N TYR A 150 1.14 1.49 -3.68
CA TYR A 150 -0.22 0.93 -3.66
C TYR A 150 -1.06 1.44 -4.83
N LYS A 151 -2.03 0.61 -5.24
CA LYS A 151 -2.99 0.98 -6.30
C LYS A 151 -3.75 2.27 -6.02
N SER A 152 -4.14 2.50 -4.77
CA SER A 152 -4.90 3.68 -4.37
C SER A 152 -4.17 4.98 -4.68
N GLN A 153 -2.83 4.98 -4.58
CA GLN A 153 -1.99 6.15 -4.81
C GLN A 153 -2.10 6.66 -6.25
N GLY A 154 -2.20 5.77 -7.25
CA GLY A 154 -2.39 6.16 -8.66
C GLY A 154 -3.83 6.19 -9.16
N MET A 155 -4.76 5.57 -8.42
CA MET A 155 -6.18 5.46 -8.81
C MET A 155 -7.06 6.56 -8.22
N MET A 156 -6.87 6.89 -6.94
CA MET A 156 -7.82 7.71 -6.17
C MET A 156 -7.21 8.99 -5.59
N ASN A 157 -5.90 9.02 -5.35
CA ASN A 157 -5.30 10.22 -4.77
C ASN A 157 -5.28 11.37 -5.77
N THR A 158 -5.67 12.54 -5.29
CA THR A 158 -5.70 13.79 -6.06
C THR A 158 -4.74 14.79 -5.47
N ASP A 159 -4.22 15.67 -6.32
CA ASP A 159 -3.53 16.88 -5.89
C ASP A 159 -4.52 17.88 -5.26
N SER A 160 -3.98 18.98 -4.74
CA SER A 160 -4.73 20.09 -4.14
C SER A 160 -5.71 20.78 -5.10
N SER A 161 -5.52 20.59 -6.41
CA SER A 161 -6.42 21.08 -7.46
C SER A 161 -7.50 20.06 -7.85
N GLY A 162 -7.53 18.89 -7.21
CA GLY A 162 -8.48 17.82 -7.49
C GLY A 162 -8.11 16.94 -8.69
N ASN A 163 -6.92 17.11 -9.28
CA ASN A 163 -6.47 16.25 -10.38
C ASN A 163 -5.89 14.95 -9.83
N ARG A 164 -6.23 13.81 -10.44
CA ARG A 164 -5.64 12.51 -10.09
C ARG A 164 -4.12 12.52 -10.26
N ILE A 165 -3.40 12.14 -9.21
CA ILE A 165 -1.95 11.94 -9.24
C ILE A 165 -1.67 10.65 -10.02
N ARG A 166 -0.97 10.78 -11.15
CA ARG A 166 -0.65 9.63 -12.01
C ARG A 166 0.63 8.96 -11.52
N ILE A 167 0.78 7.66 -11.80
CA ILE A 167 2.02 6.93 -11.46
C ILE A 167 3.27 7.58 -12.11
N ASN A 168 3.09 8.19 -13.28
CA ASN A 168 4.15 8.91 -14.00
C ASN A 168 4.14 10.43 -13.75
N ASP A 169 3.57 10.88 -12.63
CA ASP A 169 3.62 12.29 -12.24
C ASP A 169 5.09 12.74 -12.12
N PRO A 170 5.50 13.86 -12.75
CA PRO A 170 6.88 14.33 -12.72
C PRO A 170 7.44 14.54 -11.30
N ARG A 171 6.59 14.86 -10.32
CA ARG A 171 7.00 15.04 -8.91
C ARG A 171 7.49 13.74 -8.28
N LEU A 172 7.09 12.58 -8.80
CA LEU A 172 7.55 11.27 -8.35
C LEU A 172 8.91 10.89 -8.99
N GLY A 173 9.33 11.56 -10.06
CA GLY A 173 10.59 11.29 -10.77
C GLY A 173 11.80 11.17 -9.83
N PRO A 174 12.05 12.16 -8.97
CA PRO A 174 13.17 12.12 -8.03
C PRO A 174 13.11 10.96 -7.01
N VAL A 175 11.92 10.42 -6.71
CA VAL A 175 11.78 9.23 -5.86
C VAL A 175 12.33 8.00 -6.58
N TRP A 176 12.06 7.87 -7.88
CA TRP A 176 12.58 6.77 -8.69
C TRP A 176 14.09 6.86 -8.83
N ASP A 177 14.61 8.08 -9.06
CA ASP A 177 16.04 8.33 -9.13
C ASP A 177 16.73 7.94 -7.81
N LYS A 178 16.16 8.34 -6.67
CA LYS A 178 16.66 7.94 -5.35
C LYS A 178 16.63 6.43 -5.12
N CYS A 179 15.58 5.73 -5.56
CA CYS A 179 15.56 4.26 -5.51
C CYS A 179 16.71 3.65 -6.33
N GLY A 180 17.00 4.22 -7.50
CA GLY A 180 18.15 3.85 -8.34
C GLY A 180 19.49 4.09 -7.65
N GLU A 181 19.69 5.25 -7.03
CA GLU A 181 20.88 5.57 -6.23
C GLU A 181 21.08 4.62 -5.05
N LEU A 182 19.99 4.29 -4.35
CA LEU A 182 20.00 3.37 -3.21
C LEU A 182 20.12 1.89 -3.62
N GLY A 183 20.03 1.58 -4.92
CA GLY A 183 20.11 0.23 -5.45
C GLY A 183 18.94 -0.68 -5.04
N ILE A 184 17.75 -0.11 -4.84
CA ILE A 184 16.55 -0.85 -4.44
C ILE A 184 15.50 -0.92 -5.55
N PRO A 185 14.78 -2.05 -5.70
CA PRO A 185 13.69 -2.18 -6.65
C PRO A 185 12.43 -1.41 -6.22
N VAL A 186 11.62 -1.05 -7.21
CA VAL A 186 10.28 -0.48 -7.01
C VAL A 186 9.23 -1.46 -7.52
N ILE A 187 8.26 -1.83 -6.68
CA ILE A 187 7.07 -2.58 -7.09
C ILE A 187 5.88 -1.63 -7.11
N ILE A 188 5.26 -1.49 -8.28
CA ILE A 188 4.11 -0.61 -8.49
C ILE A 188 2.87 -1.46 -8.73
N HIS A 189 1.88 -1.31 -7.85
CA HIS A 189 0.54 -1.83 -8.10
C HIS A 189 -0.29 -0.69 -8.73
N ALA A 190 -0.68 -0.81 -10.00
CA ALA A 190 -1.32 0.27 -10.75
C ALA A 190 -2.60 -0.14 -11.51
N ALA A 191 -3.08 -1.36 -11.33
CA ALA A 191 -4.27 -1.87 -12.01
C ALA A 191 -4.99 -2.91 -11.14
N ASP A 192 -6.24 -3.19 -11.48
CA ASP A 192 -7.08 -4.27 -10.96
C ASP A 192 -7.54 -5.14 -12.15
N PRO A 193 -8.11 -6.34 -11.93
CA PRO A 193 -8.73 -7.14 -12.98
C PRO A 193 -9.86 -6.39 -13.71
N LYS A 194 -10.02 -6.64 -15.02
CA LYS A 194 -11.04 -5.99 -15.87
C LYS A 194 -12.44 -5.98 -15.24
N SER A 195 -12.85 -7.07 -14.59
CA SER A 195 -14.19 -7.22 -14.03
C SER A 195 -14.54 -6.17 -12.96
N PHE A 196 -13.56 -5.51 -12.34
CA PHE A 196 -13.80 -4.37 -11.45
C PHE A 196 -14.42 -3.14 -12.14
N TRP A 197 -14.43 -3.10 -13.47
CA TRP A 197 -15.08 -2.06 -14.28
C TRP A 197 -16.24 -2.58 -15.14
N ASP A 198 -16.57 -3.86 -15.03
CA ASP A 198 -17.76 -4.42 -15.67
C ASP A 198 -19.01 -4.01 -14.90
N PRO A 199 -20.20 -4.08 -15.53
CA PRO A 199 -21.45 -3.85 -14.83
C PRO A 199 -21.53 -4.64 -13.53
N MET A 200 -22.10 -3.96 -12.56
CA MET A 200 -22.22 -4.40 -11.19
C MET A 200 -23.47 -5.29 -11.07
N ASP A 201 -23.42 -6.49 -11.67
CA ASP A 201 -24.53 -7.44 -11.84
C ASP A 201 -24.21 -8.87 -11.41
N GLU A 202 -25.19 -9.78 -11.51
CA GLU A 202 -25.08 -11.16 -11.02
C GLU A 202 -24.05 -12.02 -11.77
N ASN A 203 -23.58 -11.57 -12.93
CA ASN A 203 -22.59 -12.28 -13.74
C ASN A 203 -21.17 -11.77 -13.49
N ASN A 204 -20.99 -10.72 -12.70
CA ASN A 204 -19.68 -10.16 -12.39
C ASN A 204 -19.01 -10.90 -11.22
N GLU A 205 -18.05 -11.77 -11.53
CA GLU A 205 -17.28 -12.55 -10.53
C GLU A 205 -16.50 -11.72 -9.49
N ARG A 206 -16.41 -10.40 -9.63
CA ARG A 206 -15.70 -9.49 -8.71
C ARG A 206 -16.63 -8.54 -7.96
N TRP A 207 -17.94 -8.75 -8.02
CA TRP A 207 -18.92 -7.90 -7.34
C TRP A 207 -19.03 -8.19 -5.83
N LEU A 208 -19.24 -9.46 -5.43
CA LEU A 208 -19.19 -9.88 -4.01
C LEU A 208 -17.81 -10.37 -3.59
#